data_AF-A0A7G7L694-F1
#
_entry.id   AF-A0A7G7L694-F1
#
_cell.length_a   1.000
_cell.length_b   1.000
_cell.length_c   1.000
_cell.angle_alpha   90.00
_cell.angle_beta   90.00
_cell.angle_gamma   90.00
#
_symmetry.space_group_name_H-M   'P 1'
#
loop_
_entity.id
_entity.type
_entity.pdbx_description
1 polymer ?
#
loop_
_entity_poly.entity_id
_entity_poly.type
_entity_poly.pdbx_seq_one_letter_code
_entity_poly.pdbx_strand_id
1 'polypeptide(L)'
;MLEQVVEDYLQLNGYFTRHNLKFRPSKTFPGYSAHEHSVASDVDVIGIHPRRSGPDRVRVVSCKAWQAGFFPAAKLAELREEKANPKRATWRHFRELWRPEWSEAFRDEVEKAAGQRDFHYSIAVTALKGPGSDDPTAAAAVWSADPTIAKHLDGCSFSFLTMKDMWAHLQASLTTTPAASEIGRLAQLLRAAGVQA
;
A
#
# COMPACT_ATOMS: atom_id res chain seq x y z
N MET A 1 -6.97 -11.42 1.11
CA MET A 1 -7.22 -11.72 -0.32
C MET A 1 -6.58 -10.66 -1.20
N LEU A 2 -6.76 -9.37 -0.93
CA LEU A 2 -6.10 -8.29 -1.67
C LEU A 2 -4.58 -8.39 -1.55
N GLU A 3 -4.08 -8.77 -0.38
CA GLU A 3 -2.66 -8.97 -0.07
C GLU A 3 -2.03 -10.05 -0.97
N GLN A 4 -2.75 -11.15 -1.21
CA GLN A 4 -2.31 -12.23 -2.11
C GLN A 4 -2.28 -11.76 -3.58
N VAL A 5 -3.23 -10.92 -3.99
CA VAL A 5 -3.25 -10.33 -5.34
C VAL A 5 -2.08 -9.36 -5.52
N VAL A 6 -1.81 -8.53 -4.51
CA VAL A 6 -0.64 -7.62 -4.50
C VAL A 6 0.66 -8.42 -4.59
N GLU A 7 0.79 -9.51 -3.83
CA GLU A 7 1.95 -10.39 -3.91
C GLU A 7 2.17 -10.92 -5.32
N ASP A 8 1.15 -11.54 -5.92
CA ASP A 8 1.27 -12.10 -7.28
C ASP A 8 1.59 -11.02 -8.31
N TYR A 9 0.95 -9.85 -8.20
CA TYR A 9 1.26 -8.70 -9.02
C TYR A 9 2.75 -8.30 -8.90
N LEU A 10 3.28 -8.20 -7.68
CA LEU A 10 4.68 -7.86 -7.45
C LEU A 10 5.64 -8.95 -7.95
N GLN A 11 5.33 -10.23 -7.71
CA GLN A 11 6.17 -11.34 -8.16
C GLN A 11 6.26 -11.44 -9.68
N LEU A 12 5.15 -11.23 -10.40
CA LEU A 12 5.16 -11.15 -11.86
C LEU A 12 5.99 -9.98 -12.38
N ASN A 13 6.12 -8.91 -11.58
CA ASN A 13 6.99 -7.77 -11.88
C ASN A 13 8.44 -7.97 -11.40
N GLY A 14 8.81 -9.18 -10.97
CA GLY A 14 10.18 -9.57 -10.61
C GLY A 14 10.60 -9.24 -9.18
N TYR A 15 9.66 -8.92 -8.28
CA TYR A 15 9.94 -8.65 -6.87
C TYR A 15 9.87 -9.92 -6.03
N PHE A 16 10.78 -10.05 -5.07
CA PHE A 16 10.64 -10.99 -3.96
C PHE A 16 9.80 -10.37 -2.86
N THR A 17 8.79 -11.09 -2.39
CA THR A 17 7.76 -10.54 -1.48
C THR A 17 7.86 -11.09 -0.06
N ARG A 18 7.43 -10.27 0.89
CA ARG A 18 7.15 -10.67 2.28
C ARG A 18 5.90 -9.96 2.78
N HIS A 19 5.13 -10.60 3.64
CA HIS A 19 3.91 -10.06 4.23
C HIS A 19 4.08 -9.70 5.71
N ASN A 20 3.18 -8.85 6.20
CA ASN A 20 2.97 -8.56 7.63
C ASN A 20 4.25 -8.14 8.36
N LEU A 21 4.96 -7.15 7.80
CA LEU A 21 6.15 -6.60 8.43
C LEU A 21 5.72 -5.64 9.55
N LYS A 22 5.85 -6.10 10.79
CA LYS A 22 5.35 -5.39 11.98
C LYS A 22 6.26 -4.24 12.36
N PHE A 23 5.68 -3.07 12.61
CA PHE A 23 6.38 -1.90 13.12
C PHE A 23 5.63 -1.27 14.30
N ARG A 24 6.39 -0.60 15.18
CA ARG A 24 5.86 0.09 16.36
C ARG A 24 6.80 1.22 16.77
N PRO A 25 6.28 2.39 17.19
CA PRO A 25 7.08 3.47 17.73
C PRO A 25 8.02 3.01 18.84
N SER A 26 9.25 3.51 18.82
CA SER A 26 10.20 3.32 19.92
C SER A 26 9.67 3.97 21.20
N LYS A 27 9.88 3.32 22.35
CA LYS A 27 9.58 3.88 23.67
C LYS A 27 10.38 5.15 23.98
N THR A 28 11.49 5.36 23.29
CA THR A 28 12.35 6.54 23.43
C THR A 28 11.94 7.69 22.51
N PHE A 29 10.96 7.51 21.62
CA PHE A 29 10.54 8.55 20.69
C PHE A 29 9.82 9.69 21.45
N PRO A 30 10.15 10.97 21.18
CA PRO A 30 9.44 12.10 21.80
C PRO A 30 7.93 12.05 21.55
N GLY A 31 7.13 12.04 22.61
CA GLY A 31 5.67 11.90 22.50
C GLY A 31 5.16 10.46 22.47
N TYR A 32 6.01 9.47 22.77
CA TYR A 32 5.58 8.09 22.99
C TYR A 32 4.50 8.01 24.08
N SER A 33 3.45 7.24 23.81
CA SER A 33 2.36 6.92 24.74
C SER A 33 2.15 5.42 24.77
N ALA A 34 2.34 4.81 25.94
CA ALA A 34 2.15 3.38 26.13
C ALA A 34 0.73 2.91 25.76
N HIS A 35 -0.27 3.77 25.97
CA HIS A 35 -1.66 3.46 25.60
C HIS A 35 -1.84 3.46 24.08
N GLU A 36 -1.44 4.55 23.41
CA GLU A 36 -1.63 4.73 21.96
C GLU A 36 -0.71 3.85 21.10
N HIS A 37 0.45 3.45 21.64
CA HIS A 37 1.48 2.69 20.94
C HIS A 37 1.61 1.24 21.45
N SER A 38 0.58 0.74 22.13
CA SER A 38 0.52 -0.63 22.69
C SER A 38 0.41 -1.72 21.63
N VAL A 39 -0.27 -1.44 20.51
CA VAL A 39 -0.56 -2.41 19.44
C VAL A 39 0.30 -2.08 18.23
N ALA A 40 0.97 -3.08 17.63
CA ALA A 40 1.79 -2.85 16.45
C ALA A 40 0.91 -2.49 15.23
N SER A 41 1.51 -1.86 14.23
CA SER A 41 0.96 -1.74 12.89
C SER A 41 1.79 -2.62 11.96
N ASP A 42 1.24 -2.99 10.82
CA ASP A 42 1.91 -3.89 9.90
C ASP A 42 1.96 -3.25 8.51
N VAL A 43 3.07 -3.45 7.80
CA VAL A 43 3.11 -3.31 6.35
C VAL A 43 2.51 -4.58 5.78
N ASP A 44 1.48 -4.44 4.95
CA ASP A 44 0.74 -5.59 4.44
C ASP A 44 1.63 -6.42 3.49
N VAL A 45 2.27 -5.77 2.50
CA VAL A 45 3.21 -6.43 1.57
C VAL A 45 4.43 -5.54 1.31
N ILE A 46 5.63 -6.11 1.37
CA ILE A 46 6.87 -5.49 0.86
C ILE A 46 7.44 -6.35 -0.28
N GLY A 47 7.92 -5.69 -1.33
CA GLY A 47 8.59 -6.31 -2.48
C GLY A 47 9.97 -5.72 -2.69
N ILE A 48 10.98 -6.56 -2.96
CA ILE A 48 12.36 -6.14 -3.27
C ILE A 48 12.76 -6.69 -4.64
N HIS A 49 13.18 -5.81 -5.55
CA HIS A 49 13.60 -6.20 -6.89
C HIS A 49 15.13 -6.16 -7.02
N PRO A 50 15.80 -7.27 -7.39
CA PRO A 50 17.26 -7.38 -7.33
C PRO A 50 18.00 -6.54 -8.37
N ARG A 51 17.32 -6.15 -9.46
CA ARG A 51 17.93 -5.42 -10.60
C ARG A 51 17.45 -3.97 -10.75
N ARG A 52 16.55 -3.49 -9.88
CA ARG A 52 16.08 -2.10 -9.90
C ARG A 52 16.88 -1.30 -8.88
N SER A 53 16.90 0.02 -9.03
CA SER A 53 17.60 0.97 -8.17
C SER A 53 16.68 2.11 -7.75
N GLY A 54 17.08 2.87 -6.72
CA GLY A 54 16.29 3.97 -6.18
C GLY A 54 14.96 3.49 -5.56
N PRO A 55 13.92 4.35 -5.51
CA PRO A 55 12.63 4.01 -4.91
C PRO A 55 11.96 2.78 -5.55
N ASP A 56 12.18 2.53 -6.83
CA ASP A 56 11.62 1.38 -7.54
C ASP A 56 12.28 0.04 -7.17
N ARG A 57 13.39 0.03 -6.44
CA ARG A 57 13.95 -1.21 -5.89
C ARG A 57 13.04 -1.83 -4.84
N VAL A 58 12.34 -1.00 -4.06
CA VAL A 58 11.53 -1.43 -2.90
C VAL A 58 10.10 -0.94 -3.06
N ARG A 59 9.16 -1.88 -3.10
CA ARG A 59 7.71 -1.60 -3.11
C ARG A 59 7.15 -1.87 -1.74
N VAL A 60 6.48 -0.89 -1.15
CA VAL A 60 5.84 -1.01 0.16
C VAL A 60 4.35 -0.76 -0.03
N VAL A 61 3.52 -1.75 0.31
CA VAL A 61 2.09 -1.70 0.00
C VAL A 61 1.25 -1.86 1.25
N SER A 62 0.34 -0.92 1.50
CA SER A 62 -0.76 -1.11 2.46
C SER A 62 -2.07 -1.44 1.74
N CYS A 63 -2.76 -2.48 2.19
CA CYS A 63 -3.98 -3.00 1.62
C CYS A 63 -5.21 -2.48 2.37
N LYS A 64 -6.12 -1.81 1.66
CA LYS A 64 -7.41 -1.34 2.17
C LYS A 64 -8.54 -2.01 1.37
N ALA A 65 -8.85 -3.25 1.75
CA ALA A 65 -9.88 -4.09 1.11
C ALA A 65 -11.33 -3.70 1.52
N TRP A 66 -11.65 -2.41 1.49
CA TRP A 66 -12.97 -1.91 1.87
C TRP A 66 -14.02 -2.21 0.79
N GLN A 67 -15.12 -2.84 1.18
CA GLN A 67 -16.18 -3.27 0.26
C GLN A 67 -16.87 -2.09 -0.44
N ALA A 68 -17.01 -0.96 0.24
CA ALA A 68 -17.58 0.26 -0.35
C ALA A 68 -16.62 0.98 -1.34
N GLY A 69 -15.38 0.48 -1.50
CA GLY A 69 -14.30 1.18 -2.17
C GLY A 69 -13.61 2.23 -1.30
N PHE A 70 -12.62 2.88 -1.89
CA PHE A 70 -11.77 3.88 -1.25
C PHE A 70 -12.04 5.26 -1.86
N PHE A 71 -12.38 6.23 -1.02
CA PHE A 71 -12.68 7.60 -1.44
C PHE A 71 -11.50 8.51 -1.08
N PRO A 72 -10.50 8.70 -1.98
CA PRO A 72 -9.23 9.34 -1.63
C PRO A 72 -9.41 10.77 -1.14
N ALA A 73 -10.22 11.59 -1.83
CA ALA A 73 -10.48 12.98 -1.43
C ALA A 73 -11.18 13.06 -0.06
N ALA A 74 -12.21 12.25 0.17
CA ALA A 74 -12.93 12.24 1.43
C ALA A 74 -12.05 11.74 2.60
N LYS A 75 -11.20 10.74 2.36
CA LYS A 75 -10.28 10.23 3.39
C LYS A 75 -9.19 11.23 3.72
N LEU A 76 -8.68 11.96 2.74
CA LEU A 76 -7.71 13.02 2.97
C LEU A 76 -8.32 14.18 3.75
N ALA A 77 -9.55 14.61 3.42
CA ALA A 77 -10.27 15.61 4.19
C ALA A 77 -10.53 15.17 5.65
N GLU A 78 -10.83 13.89 5.88
CA GLU A 78 -10.94 13.35 7.24
C GLU A 78 -9.59 13.33 7.99
N LEU A 79 -8.49 13.03 7.30
CA LEU A 79 -7.15 13.07 7.90
C LEU A 79 -6.77 14.49 8.34
N ARG A 80 -7.10 15.48 7.51
CA ARG A 80 -6.92 16.91 7.78
C ARG A 80 -7.89 17.49 8.80
N GLU A 81 -8.81 16.67 9.33
CA GLU A 81 -9.87 17.08 10.25
C GLU A 81 -10.87 18.09 9.66
N GLU A 82 -10.87 18.27 8.33
CA GLU A 82 -11.84 19.08 7.58
C GLU A 82 -13.23 18.41 7.54
N LYS A 83 -13.25 17.09 7.75
CA LYS A 83 -14.47 16.28 7.83
C LYS A 83 -14.42 15.35 9.04
N ALA A 84 -15.48 15.36 9.84
CA ALA A 84 -15.59 14.46 10.98
C ALA A 84 -15.77 12.99 10.54
N ASN A 85 -15.00 12.09 11.16
CA ASN A 85 -15.26 10.65 11.15
C ASN A 85 -15.86 10.26 12.51
N PRO A 86 -17.16 9.95 12.60
CA PRO A 86 -17.84 9.76 13.89
C PRO A 86 -17.42 8.49 14.62
N LYS A 87 -16.73 7.54 13.96
CA LYS A 87 -16.41 6.24 14.56
C LYS A 87 -15.02 6.20 15.20
N ARG A 88 -14.02 6.70 14.49
CA ARG A 88 -12.61 6.70 14.94
C ARG A 88 -11.81 7.74 14.19
N ALA A 89 -10.76 8.25 14.82
CA ALA A 89 -9.80 9.12 14.17
C ALA A 89 -9.17 8.41 12.95
N THR A 90 -9.29 9.04 11.78
CA THR A 90 -8.92 8.44 10.49
C THR A 90 -7.42 8.14 10.40
N TRP A 91 -6.57 8.95 11.06
CA TRP A 91 -5.11 8.73 11.10
C TRP A 91 -4.72 7.34 11.59
N ARG A 92 -5.56 6.68 12.41
CA ARG A 92 -5.28 5.32 12.92
C ARG A 92 -5.26 4.26 11.81
N HIS A 93 -5.75 4.56 10.61
CA HIS A 93 -5.68 3.67 9.43
C HIS A 93 -4.46 3.92 8.54
N PHE A 94 -3.79 5.04 8.74
CA PHE A 94 -2.66 5.54 7.94
C PHE A 94 -1.61 6.10 8.89
N ARG A 95 -1.30 5.33 9.94
CA ARG A 95 -0.46 5.80 11.05
C ARG A 95 0.90 6.24 10.52
N GLU A 96 1.46 5.45 9.62
CA GLU A 96 2.72 5.66 8.92
C GLU A 96 2.75 6.90 8.03
N LEU A 97 1.59 7.36 7.55
CA LEU A 97 1.49 8.55 6.70
C LEU A 97 1.19 9.82 7.49
N TRP A 98 0.65 9.71 8.70
CA TRP A 98 0.07 10.85 9.43
C TRP A 98 0.75 11.18 10.75
N ARG A 99 1.39 10.21 11.41
CA ARG A 99 1.97 10.39 12.75
C ARG A 99 3.49 10.23 12.69
N PRO A 100 4.27 11.21 13.17
CA PRO A 100 5.72 11.19 13.02
C PRO A 100 6.37 9.97 13.69
N GLU A 101 5.89 9.58 14.87
CA GLU A 101 6.42 8.44 15.61
C GLU A 101 6.16 7.09 14.91
N TRP A 102 5.08 7.02 14.14
CA TRP A 102 4.72 5.84 13.36
C TRP A 102 5.39 5.83 12.00
N SER A 103 5.53 6.99 11.37
CA SER A 103 6.29 7.18 10.14
C SER A 103 7.75 6.76 10.34
N GLU A 104 8.38 7.19 11.44
CA GLU A 104 9.77 6.82 11.72
C GLU A 104 9.93 5.31 11.93
N ALA A 105 9.08 4.72 12.79
CA ALA A 105 9.12 3.27 13.02
C ALA A 105 8.82 2.45 11.76
N PHE A 106 7.94 2.95 10.89
CA PHE A 106 7.64 2.35 9.60
C PHE A 106 8.87 2.35 8.69
N ARG A 107 9.53 3.50 8.56
CA ARG A 107 10.74 3.64 7.72
C ARG A 107 11.91 2.81 8.27
N ASP A 108 12.09 2.76 9.59
CA ASP A 108 13.11 1.93 10.23
C ASP A 108 12.91 0.44 9.93
N GLU A 109 11.67 -0.05 10.00
CA GLU A 109 11.40 -1.46 9.73
C GLU A 109 11.52 -1.78 8.22
N VAL A 110 11.16 -0.85 7.33
CA VAL A 110 11.42 -0.99 5.88
C VAL A 110 12.92 -1.04 5.60
N GLU A 111 13.71 -0.15 6.21
CA GLU A 111 15.17 -0.14 6.06
C GLU A 111 15.80 -1.44 6.56
N LYS A 112 15.38 -1.91 7.72
CA LYS A 112 15.83 -3.20 8.26
C LYS A 112 15.49 -4.38 7.34
N ALA A 113 14.33 -4.33 6.69
CA ALA A 113 13.88 -5.41 5.79
C ALA A 113 14.52 -5.35 4.40
N ALA A 114 14.78 -4.16 3.86
CA ALA A 114 15.16 -3.97 2.46
C ALA A 114 16.52 -3.29 2.24
N GLY A 115 17.12 -2.75 3.29
CA GLY A 115 18.41 -2.06 3.28
C GLY A 115 18.38 -0.63 2.72
N GLN A 116 17.21 0.00 2.58
CA GLN A 116 17.08 1.40 2.15
C GLN A 116 15.82 2.07 2.72
N ARG A 117 15.86 3.41 2.84
CA ARG A 117 14.76 4.24 3.38
C ARG A 117 13.94 4.96 2.32
N ASP A 118 14.40 5.01 1.08
CA ASP A 118 13.64 5.45 -0.08
C ASP A 118 12.92 4.25 -0.69
N PHE A 119 11.65 4.39 -1.04
CA PHE A 119 10.86 3.30 -1.62
C PHE A 119 9.66 3.85 -2.35
N HIS A 120 9.01 3.02 -3.15
CA HIS A 120 7.70 3.34 -3.70
C HIS A 120 6.61 2.81 -2.78
N TYR A 121 5.86 3.73 -2.15
CA TYR A 121 4.72 3.42 -1.31
C TYR A 121 3.43 3.35 -2.13
N SER A 122 2.62 2.32 -1.91
CA SER A 122 1.31 2.19 -2.54
C SER A 122 0.21 1.89 -1.54
N ILE A 123 -0.96 2.50 -1.75
CA ILE A 123 -2.21 2.02 -1.13
C ILE A 123 -2.93 1.13 -2.14
N ALA A 124 -2.96 -0.18 -1.87
CA ALA A 124 -3.77 -1.12 -2.63
C ALA A 124 -5.23 -1.05 -2.17
N VAL A 125 -6.16 -0.92 -3.11
CA VAL A 125 -7.59 -0.75 -2.83
C VAL A 125 -8.44 -1.63 -3.73
N THR A 126 -9.62 -2.04 -3.25
CA THR A 126 -10.58 -2.77 -4.08
C THR A 126 -11.00 -1.95 -5.30
N ALA A 127 -11.35 -0.69 -5.08
CA ALA A 127 -11.69 0.29 -6.12
C ALA A 127 -11.49 1.69 -5.57
N LEU A 128 -11.04 2.62 -6.40
CA LEU A 128 -11.14 4.05 -6.11
C LEU A 128 -12.57 4.54 -6.42
N LYS A 129 -13.07 5.47 -5.62
CA LYS A 129 -14.42 6.03 -5.72
C LYS A 129 -14.43 7.53 -5.46
N GLY A 130 -15.41 8.23 -6.02
CA GLY A 130 -15.64 9.66 -5.83
C GLY A 130 -15.08 10.52 -6.97
N PRO A 131 -15.20 11.84 -6.87
CA PRO A 131 -14.73 12.74 -7.94
C PRO A 131 -13.23 12.55 -8.22
N GLY A 132 -12.88 12.39 -9.51
CA GLY A 132 -11.50 12.19 -9.94
C GLY A 132 -10.94 10.79 -9.65
N SER A 133 -11.77 9.81 -9.25
CA SER A 133 -11.30 8.44 -8.99
C SER A 133 -11.02 7.60 -10.22
N ASP A 134 -11.37 8.10 -11.40
CA ASP A 134 -11.16 7.40 -12.69
C ASP A 134 -9.68 7.37 -13.08
N ASP A 135 -8.87 8.29 -12.56
CA ASP A 135 -7.42 8.32 -12.72
C ASP A 135 -6.72 8.16 -11.36
N PRO A 136 -6.19 6.96 -11.05
CA PRO A 136 -5.40 6.71 -9.86
C PRO A 136 -4.18 7.64 -9.72
N THR A 137 -3.65 8.15 -10.83
CA THR A 137 -2.47 9.03 -10.86
C THR A 137 -2.81 10.42 -10.33
N ALA A 138 -3.92 11.00 -10.77
CA ALA A 138 -4.40 12.28 -10.25
C ALA A 138 -4.68 12.21 -8.75
N ALA A 139 -5.34 11.14 -8.28
CA ALA A 139 -5.58 10.92 -6.86
C ALA A 139 -4.27 10.78 -6.06
N ALA A 140 -3.29 10.05 -6.61
CA ALA A 140 -1.97 9.89 -6.00
C ALA A 140 -1.22 11.22 -5.90
N ALA A 141 -1.28 12.07 -6.93
CA ALA A 141 -0.64 13.39 -6.92
C ALA A 141 -1.19 14.30 -5.82
N VAL A 142 -2.51 14.26 -5.57
CA VAL A 142 -3.13 15.03 -4.48
C VAL A 142 -2.67 14.53 -3.10
N TRP A 143 -2.55 13.21 -2.93
CA TRP A 143 -2.07 12.62 -1.69
C TRP A 143 -0.59 12.88 -1.44
N SER A 144 0.25 12.73 -2.47
CA SER A 144 1.70 12.96 -2.34
C SER A 144 2.05 14.44 -2.13
N ALA A 145 1.21 15.36 -2.62
CA ALA A 145 1.38 16.80 -2.41
C ALA A 145 0.90 17.28 -1.02
N ASP A 146 0.22 16.43 -0.23
CA ASP A 146 -0.15 16.80 1.13
C ASP A 146 1.11 17.02 2.00
N PRO A 147 1.27 18.16 2.69
CA PRO A 147 2.50 18.46 3.42
C PRO A 147 2.86 17.44 4.50
N THR A 148 1.87 16.81 5.13
CA THR A 148 2.08 15.80 6.17
C THR A 148 2.58 14.51 5.55
N ILE A 149 1.93 14.06 4.48
CA ILE A 149 2.31 12.85 3.75
C ILE A 149 3.68 13.03 3.10
N ALA A 150 3.91 14.14 2.40
CA ALA A 150 5.18 14.47 1.75
C ALA A 150 6.34 14.45 2.75
N LYS A 151 6.15 15.02 3.94
CA LYS A 151 7.16 15.03 5.00
C LYS A 151 7.45 13.61 5.52
N HIS A 152 6.42 12.82 5.76
CA HIS A 152 6.56 11.45 6.32
C HIS A 152 7.08 10.43 5.29
N LEU A 153 6.91 10.72 4.00
CA LEU A 153 7.41 9.92 2.88
C LEU A 153 8.55 10.63 2.14
N ASP A 154 9.35 11.46 2.82
CA ASP A 154 10.45 12.17 2.19
C ASP A 154 11.43 11.21 1.49
N GLY A 155 11.75 11.50 0.23
CA GLY A 155 12.53 10.64 -0.66
C GLY A 155 11.79 9.43 -1.25
N CYS A 156 10.51 9.22 -0.92
CA CYS A 156 9.70 8.11 -1.41
C CYS A 156 8.70 8.56 -2.48
N SER A 157 8.35 7.67 -3.41
CA SER A 157 7.25 7.88 -4.35
C SER A 157 5.94 7.29 -3.82
N PHE A 158 4.80 7.76 -4.32
CA PHE A 158 3.47 7.36 -3.86
C PHE A 158 2.56 6.98 -5.03
N SER A 159 1.78 5.91 -4.89
CA SER A 159 0.67 5.63 -5.82
C SER A 159 -0.52 4.92 -5.16
N PHE A 160 -1.61 4.81 -5.92
CA PHE A 160 -2.66 3.83 -5.64
C PHE A 160 -2.47 2.60 -6.53
N LEU A 161 -2.88 1.43 -6.03
CA LEU A 161 -2.99 0.20 -6.82
C LEU A 161 -4.43 -0.30 -6.71
N THR A 162 -5.17 -0.33 -7.81
CA THR A 162 -6.54 -0.85 -7.77
C THR A 162 -6.57 -2.35 -8.04
N MET A 163 -7.56 -3.06 -7.48
CA MET A 163 -7.79 -4.47 -7.79
C MET A 163 -7.95 -4.69 -9.30
N LYS A 164 -8.63 -3.77 -10.00
CA LYS A 164 -8.81 -3.83 -11.44
C LYS A 164 -7.46 -3.82 -12.18
N ASP A 165 -6.58 -2.89 -11.84
CA ASP A 165 -5.27 -2.76 -12.52
C ASP A 165 -4.38 -3.97 -12.26
N MET A 166 -4.32 -4.42 -11.01
CA MET A 166 -3.55 -5.61 -10.64
C MET A 166 -4.10 -6.88 -11.32
N TRP A 167 -5.43 -7.03 -11.37
CA TRP A 167 -6.07 -8.18 -11.99
C TRP A 167 -5.91 -8.20 -13.51
N ALA A 168 -6.08 -7.05 -14.17
CA ALA A 168 -5.81 -6.92 -15.60
C ALA A 168 -4.35 -7.26 -15.94
N HIS A 169 -3.41 -6.80 -15.11
CA HIS A 169 -2.00 -7.14 -15.26
C HIS A 169 -1.72 -8.64 -15.10
N LEU A 170 -2.33 -9.29 -14.11
CA LEU A 170 -2.26 -10.74 -13.91
C LEU A 170 -2.76 -11.47 -15.16
N GLN A 171 -3.97 -11.16 -15.63
CA GLN A 171 -4.56 -11.82 -16.80
C GLN A 171 -3.72 -11.65 -18.08
N ALA A 172 -3.11 -10.48 -18.27
CA ALA A 172 -2.26 -10.19 -19.42
C ALA A 172 -0.88 -10.87 -19.36
N SER A 173 -0.32 -11.04 -18.16
CA SER A 173 1.07 -11.51 -17.98
C SER A 173 1.18 -13.03 -17.86
N LEU A 174 0.11 -13.72 -17.47
CA LEU A 174 0.12 -15.16 -17.28
C LEU A 174 0.21 -15.90 -18.62
N THR A 175 0.95 -16.99 -18.69
CA THR A 175 1.02 -17.85 -19.89
C THR A 175 0.15 -19.09 -19.72
N THR A 176 0.33 -20.11 -20.55
CA THR A 176 -0.26 -21.45 -20.34
C THR A 176 0.52 -22.29 -19.32
N THR A 177 1.73 -21.87 -18.95
CA THR A 177 2.51 -22.52 -17.89
C THR A 177 1.83 -22.28 -16.55
N PRO A 178 1.50 -23.32 -15.75
CA PRO A 178 0.81 -23.15 -14.48
C PRO A 178 1.52 -22.13 -13.57
N ALA A 179 0.77 -21.16 -13.06
CA ALA A 179 1.29 -20.17 -12.13
C ALA A 179 1.71 -20.82 -10.81
N ALA A 180 2.71 -20.22 -10.15
CA ALA A 180 3.24 -20.72 -8.89
C ALA A 180 2.27 -20.52 -7.70
N SER A 181 1.36 -19.56 -7.80
CA SER A 181 0.42 -19.14 -6.75
C SER A 181 -1.02 -19.56 -7.07
N GLU A 182 -1.86 -19.66 -6.02
CA GLU A 182 -3.28 -19.97 -6.20
C GLU A 182 -4.05 -18.85 -6.93
N ILE A 183 -3.71 -17.59 -6.67
CA ILE A 183 -4.35 -16.45 -7.33
C ILE A 183 -3.99 -16.41 -8.82
N GLY A 184 -2.72 -16.65 -9.16
CA GLY A 184 -2.29 -16.81 -10.55
C GLY A 184 -2.98 -17.99 -11.24
N ARG A 185 -3.10 -19.14 -10.58
CA ARG A 185 -3.83 -20.31 -11.13
C ARG A 185 -5.30 -19.99 -11.35
N LEU A 186 -5.95 -19.32 -10.41
CA LEU A 186 -7.33 -18.86 -10.55
C LEU A 186 -7.48 -17.90 -11.75
N ALA A 187 -6.57 -16.94 -11.90
CA ALA A 187 -6.58 -16.00 -13.02
C ALA A 187 -6.41 -16.74 -14.37
N GLN A 188 -5.57 -17.78 -14.44
CA GLN A 188 -5.45 -18.63 -15.63
C GLN A 188 -6.74 -19.38 -15.95
N LEU A 189 -7.39 -19.98 -14.95
CA LEU A 189 -8.66 -20.69 -15.12
C LEU A 189 -9.76 -19.76 -15.61
N LEU A 190 -9.90 -18.58 -15.00
CA LEU A 190 -10.89 -17.59 -15.38
C LEU A 190 -10.67 -17.09 -16.81
N ARG A 191 -9.42 -16.83 -17.19
CA ARG A 191 -9.09 -16.48 -18.58
C ARG A 191 -9.43 -17.60 -19.56
N ALA A 192 -9.09 -18.84 -19.24
CA ALA A 192 -9.40 -20.00 -20.08
C ALA A 192 -10.92 -20.22 -20.23
N ALA A 193 -11.70 -19.86 -19.22
CA ALA A 193 -13.16 -19.86 -19.24
C ALA A 193 -13.79 -18.64 -19.97
N GLY A 194 -12.97 -17.70 -20.48
CA GLY A 194 -13.46 -16.49 -21.15
C GLY A 194 -13.93 -15.37 -20.20
N VAL A 195 -13.63 -15.46 -18.91
CA VAL A 195 -13.96 -14.43 -17.91
C VAL A 195 -12.85 -13.36 -17.90
N GLN A 196 -13.17 -12.16 -18.40
CA GLN A 196 -12.25 -11.03 -18.50
C GLN A 196 -12.46 -10.02 -17.36
N ALA A 197 -11.39 -9.26 -17.05
CA ALA A 197 -11.35 -8.18 -16.06
C ALA A 197 -12.15 -6.93 -16.44
#